data_AF-A0A2N8PH93-F1
#
_entry.id   AF-A0A2N8PH93-F1
#
_cell.length_a   1.000
_cell.length_b   1.000
_cell.length_c   1.000
_cell.angle_alpha   90.00
_cell.angle_beta   90.00
_cell.angle_gamma   90.00
#
_symmetry.space_group_name_H-M   'P 1'
#
loop_
_entity.id
_entity.type
_entity.pdbx_description
1 polymer ?
#
loop_
_entity_poly.entity_id
_entity_poly.type
_entity_poly.pdbx_seq_one_letter_code
_entity_poly.pdbx_strand_id
1 'polypeptide(L)'
;MSHRATLHRTRKAAAAVVIAVAAFGLTACQESGTNASPSSSASAAAGSGVSAGAGTAQPSTATPKTNHNTAHRTPSGTAKKSGGRCTNQINYAGDPRSNAEINTIGEQTGHCPAPQKAGKPSGTPKKPGVSCTNQIDYAGDTRSNAEINTIGEQTGYCPPVQHH
;
A
#
# COMPACT_ATOMS: atom_id res chain seq x y z
N MET A 1 9.48 56.50 37.96
CA MET A 1 9.56 56.97 36.57
C MET A 1 8.77 56.01 35.69
N SER A 2 7.55 56.41 35.33
CA SER A 2 6.64 55.67 34.47
C SER A 2 6.95 55.97 33.01
N HIS A 3 7.07 54.94 32.16
CA HIS A 3 6.77 55.09 30.72
C HIS A 3 5.94 53.89 30.24
N ARG A 4 4.69 54.19 29.92
CA ARG A 4 3.74 53.41 29.13
C ARG A 4 3.90 53.78 27.64
N ALA A 5 3.33 52.92 26.79
CA ALA A 5 3.06 53.05 25.36
C ALA A 5 4.25 52.69 24.45
N THR A 6 4.09 52.01 23.31
CA THR A 6 2.96 52.08 22.36
C THR A 6 2.79 50.77 21.59
N LEU A 7 1.52 50.45 21.35
CA LEU A 7 0.97 49.34 20.59
C LEU A 7 1.08 49.65 19.09
N HIS A 8 1.74 48.81 18.29
CA HIS A 8 1.59 48.83 16.83
C HIS A 8 1.23 47.44 16.30
N ARG A 9 -0.08 47.30 16.10
CA ARG A 9 -0.76 46.22 15.38
C ARG A 9 -0.59 46.48 13.89
N THR A 10 0.05 45.58 13.16
CA THR A 10 -0.07 45.51 11.70
C THR A 10 -0.47 44.10 11.29
N ARG A 11 -1.79 43.91 11.13
CA ARG A 11 -2.34 42.84 10.30
C ARG A 11 -2.05 43.23 8.85
N LYS A 12 -1.40 42.36 8.07
CA LYS A 12 -1.39 42.50 6.61
C LYS A 12 -1.79 41.20 5.93
N ALA A 13 -3.01 41.28 5.40
CA ALA A 13 -3.54 40.70 4.18
C ALA A 13 -3.28 39.22 3.86
N ALA A 14 -4.38 38.46 3.88
CA ALA A 14 -4.55 37.21 3.18
C ALA A 14 -4.36 37.40 1.67
N ALA A 15 -3.67 36.46 1.02
CA ALA A 15 -3.76 36.24 -0.42
C ALA A 15 -4.20 34.78 -0.63
N ALA A 16 -5.48 34.59 -0.90
CA ALA A 16 -6.04 33.30 -1.28
C ALA A 16 -5.68 33.05 -2.75
N VAL A 17 -4.86 32.02 -3.00
CA VAL A 17 -4.53 31.57 -4.35
C VAL A 17 -5.62 30.62 -4.82
N VAL A 18 -6.42 31.06 -5.79
CA VAL A 18 -7.41 30.22 -6.48
C VAL A 18 -6.68 29.43 -7.56
N ILE A 19 -6.57 28.11 -7.38
CA ILE A 19 -6.08 27.21 -8.42
C ILE A 19 -7.25 26.88 -9.34
N ALA A 20 -7.23 27.41 -10.57
CA ALA A 20 -8.17 27.07 -11.62
C ALA A 20 -7.90 25.63 -12.10
N VAL A 21 -8.89 24.76 -11.94
CA VAL A 21 -8.88 23.42 -12.52
C VAL A 21 -9.36 23.53 -13.97
N ALA A 22 -8.44 23.39 -14.93
CA ALA A 22 -8.80 23.17 -16.32
C ALA A 22 -9.09 21.67 -16.51
N ALA A 23 -10.38 21.33 -16.52
CA ALA A 23 -10.83 20.03 -17.01
C ALA A 23 -10.71 20.03 -18.54
N PHE A 24 -9.64 19.43 -19.06
CA PHE A 24 -9.58 19.08 -20.48
C PHE A 24 -10.29 17.74 -20.68
N GLY A 25 -11.42 17.83 -21.39
CA GLY A 25 -12.32 16.73 -21.65
C GLY A 25 -11.72 15.66 -22.56
N LEU A 26 -12.23 14.44 -22.37
CA LEU A 26 -12.14 13.34 -23.31
C LEU A 26 -12.82 13.73 -24.62
N THR A 27 -12.05 13.82 -25.70
CA THR A 27 -12.60 13.69 -27.06
C THR A 27 -12.24 12.31 -27.57
N ALA A 28 -13.22 11.42 -27.53
CA ALA A 28 -13.20 10.19 -28.30
C ALA A 28 -13.32 10.57 -29.79
N CYS A 29 -12.20 10.60 -30.51
CA CYS A 29 -12.24 10.62 -31.97
C CYS A 29 -12.48 9.19 -32.46
N GLN A 30 -13.77 8.89 -32.61
CA GLN A 30 -14.26 7.78 -33.40
C GLN A 30 -14.28 8.24 -34.87
N GLU A 31 -13.34 7.78 -35.67
CA GLU A 31 -13.26 8.06 -37.11
C GLU A 31 -14.11 7.03 -37.88
N SER A 32 -15.31 7.47 -38.22
CA SER A 32 -16.01 7.40 -39.50
C SER A 32 -15.97 6.11 -40.36
N GLY A 33 -17.13 5.44 -40.38
CA GLY A 33 -17.58 4.54 -41.45
C GLY A 33 -19.07 4.78 -41.74
N THR A 34 -19.34 5.85 -42.50
CA THR A 34 -20.53 6.28 -43.24
C THR A 34 -21.68 5.27 -43.47
N ASN A 35 -22.91 5.56 -42.98
CA ASN A 35 -24.07 5.96 -43.83
C ASN A 35 -25.42 6.08 -43.08
N ALA A 36 -26.19 7.11 -43.49
CA ALA A 36 -27.65 7.29 -43.42
C ALA A 36 -28.34 7.73 -42.10
N SER A 37 -28.60 9.05 -42.04
CA SER A 37 -29.67 9.74 -41.31
C SER A 37 -31.07 9.48 -41.95
N PRO A 38 -32.22 9.94 -41.39
CA PRO A 38 -32.50 10.46 -40.04
C PRO A 38 -33.85 9.98 -39.39
N SER A 39 -34.04 10.42 -38.13
CA SER A 39 -35.32 10.80 -37.48
C SER A 39 -36.36 9.74 -37.07
N SER A 40 -36.63 9.68 -35.76
CA SER A 40 -37.93 10.03 -35.11
C SER A 40 -38.29 9.14 -33.91
N SER A 41 -38.36 9.79 -32.74
CA SER A 41 -39.46 9.82 -31.76
C SER A 41 -40.13 8.54 -31.21
N ALA A 42 -40.29 8.60 -29.87
CA ALA A 42 -41.43 8.16 -29.07
C ALA A 42 -41.53 6.70 -28.57
N SER A 43 -41.41 6.60 -27.25
CA SER A 43 -42.28 5.94 -26.26
C SER A 43 -43.17 4.74 -26.65
N ALA A 44 -42.96 3.69 -25.85
CA ALA A 44 -43.94 2.85 -25.14
C ALA A 44 -44.64 1.66 -25.82
N ALA A 45 -44.62 0.57 -25.02
CA ALA A 45 -45.64 -0.46 -24.81
C ALA A 45 -45.65 -1.74 -25.68
N ALA A 46 -45.30 -2.83 -24.98
CA ALA A 46 -46.09 -4.06 -24.79
C ALA A 46 -46.16 -5.15 -25.89
N GLY A 47 -46.08 -6.40 -25.41
CA GLY A 47 -46.51 -7.63 -26.09
C GLY A 47 -45.35 -8.61 -26.35
N SER A 48 -45.01 -9.51 -25.43
CA SER A 48 -45.68 -10.80 -25.10
C SER A 48 -45.20 -11.99 -25.96
N GLY A 49 -44.68 -13.01 -25.27
CA GLY A 49 -44.35 -14.34 -25.81
C GLY A 49 -43.21 -14.99 -25.00
N VAL A 50 -43.43 -15.59 -23.81
CA VAL A 50 -43.78 -17.02 -23.57
C VAL A 50 -42.74 -17.97 -24.20
N SER A 51 -42.10 -18.93 -23.54
CA SER A 51 -42.21 -19.49 -22.19
C SER A 51 -41.05 -20.47 -21.91
N ALA A 52 -40.82 -20.71 -20.61
CA ALA A 52 -40.45 -21.97 -19.92
C ALA A 52 -39.13 -22.70 -20.30
N GLY A 53 -38.40 -23.32 -19.37
CA GLY A 53 -38.61 -23.63 -17.95
C GLY A 53 -37.26 -23.65 -17.21
N ALA A 54 -37.16 -23.19 -15.98
CA ALA A 54 -37.67 -23.78 -14.74
C ALA A 54 -36.92 -25.08 -14.36
N GLY A 55 -36.12 -24.99 -13.29
CA GLY A 55 -35.33 -26.09 -12.74
C GLY A 55 -34.55 -25.66 -11.50
N THR A 56 -35.28 -25.30 -10.46
CA THR A 56 -34.87 -24.96 -9.09
C THR A 56 -34.06 -26.09 -8.44
N ALA A 57 -32.92 -25.77 -7.79
CA ALA A 57 -32.54 -26.24 -6.44
C ALA A 57 -31.06 -25.97 -6.07
N GLN A 58 -30.89 -25.10 -5.06
CA GLN A 58 -30.07 -25.30 -3.86
C GLN A 58 -28.51 -25.21 -3.95
N PRO A 59 -27.85 -24.57 -2.94
CA PRO A 59 -26.50 -24.08 -3.07
C PRO A 59 -25.50 -25.22 -2.82
N SER A 60 -24.60 -25.42 -3.77
CA SER A 60 -23.44 -26.26 -3.53
C SER A 60 -22.42 -25.45 -2.74
N THR A 61 -22.37 -25.73 -1.43
CA THR A 61 -21.20 -25.54 -0.60
C THR A 61 -20.03 -26.32 -1.21
N ALA A 62 -19.38 -25.71 -2.20
CA ALA A 62 -18.11 -26.18 -2.71
C ALA A 62 -17.07 -25.90 -1.63
N THR A 63 -16.96 -26.82 -0.68
CA THR A 63 -15.72 -27.05 0.05
C THR A 63 -14.68 -27.40 -1.00
N PRO A 64 -13.62 -26.59 -1.21
CA PRO A 64 -12.44 -27.13 -1.84
C PRO A 64 -11.85 -28.10 -0.83
N LYS A 65 -12.17 -29.40 -0.95
CA LYS A 65 -11.32 -30.45 -0.39
C LYS A 65 -10.05 -30.45 -1.22
N THR A 66 -9.16 -29.51 -0.95
CA THR A 66 -7.81 -29.60 -1.47
C THR A 66 -7.09 -30.62 -0.59
N ASN A 67 -6.96 -31.84 -1.11
CA ASN A 67 -6.02 -32.83 -0.61
C ASN A 67 -4.60 -32.25 -0.81
N HIS A 68 -4.16 -31.43 0.13
CA HIS A 68 -2.76 -31.06 0.24
C HIS A 68 -2.05 -32.14 1.03
N ASN A 69 -1.62 -33.17 0.30
CA ASN A 69 -0.53 -34.03 0.73
C ASN A 69 0.76 -33.21 0.64
N THR A 70 1.01 -32.38 1.65
CA THR A 70 2.28 -31.70 1.87
C THR A 70 2.60 -31.79 3.34
N ALA A 71 3.81 -32.25 3.64
CA ALA A 71 4.34 -32.53 4.96
C ALA A 71 3.76 -31.59 6.04
N HIS A 72 3.13 -32.21 7.03
CA HIS A 72 2.46 -31.57 8.17
C HIS A 72 3.46 -30.72 8.96
N ARG A 73 3.78 -29.51 8.48
CA ARG A 73 4.31 -28.45 9.32
C ARG A 73 3.12 -27.91 10.10
N THR A 74 3.19 -28.02 11.43
CA THR A 74 2.25 -27.37 12.34
C THR A 74 2.06 -25.92 11.90
N PRO A 75 0.83 -25.49 11.55
CA PRO A 75 0.62 -24.13 11.06
C PRO A 75 1.06 -23.15 12.15
N SER A 76 2.13 -22.41 11.88
CA SER A 76 2.58 -21.34 12.76
C SER A 76 1.77 -20.09 12.39
N GLY A 77 0.58 -19.95 12.95
CA GLY A 77 -0.31 -18.84 12.62
C GLY A 77 -1.71 -18.94 13.23
N THR A 78 -2.41 -17.81 13.29
CA THR A 78 -3.82 -17.77 13.73
C THR A 78 -4.71 -18.27 12.61
N ALA A 79 -5.74 -19.06 12.91
CA ALA A 79 -6.70 -19.50 11.90
C ALA A 79 -7.32 -18.31 11.14
N LYS A 80 -7.36 -18.39 9.80
CA LYS A 80 -7.97 -17.36 8.95
C LYS A 80 -9.49 -17.53 8.99
N LYS A 81 -10.22 -16.48 9.35
CA LYS A 81 -11.68 -16.44 9.20
C LYS A 81 -12.09 -16.72 7.74
N SER A 82 -13.12 -17.55 7.55
CA SER A 82 -13.68 -17.88 6.23
C SER A 82 -14.04 -16.62 5.44
N GLY A 83 -13.54 -16.53 4.20
CA GLY A 83 -13.74 -15.37 3.32
C GLY A 83 -13.00 -14.08 3.74
N GLY A 84 -12.29 -14.07 4.87
CA GLY A 84 -11.57 -12.89 5.37
C GLY A 84 -10.11 -12.84 4.90
N ARG A 85 -9.58 -11.63 4.71
CA ARG A 85 -8.15 -11.36 4.51
C ARG A 85 -7.40 -11.42 5.84
N CYS A 86 -6.15 -11.87 5.83
CA CYS A 86 -5.32 -11.89 7.02
C CYS A 86 -4.99 -10.50 7.52
N THR A 87 -4.74 -9.56 6.62
CA THR A 87 -4.46 -8.15 6.93
C THR A 87 -5.63 -7.40 7.57
N ASN A 88 -6.84 -8.00 7.58
CA ASN A 88 -8.01 -7.46 8.29
C ASN A 88 -8.18 -8.07 9.70
N GLN A 89 -7.43 -9.13 10.02
CA GLN A 89 -7.55 -9.89 11.27
C GLN A 89 -6.37 -9.62 12.22
N ILE A 90 -5.18 -9.36 11.66
CA ILE A 90 -3.95 -9.14 12.42
C ILE A 90 -3.32 -7.84 11.92
N ASN A 91 -2.75 -7.07 12.84
CA ASN A 91 -1.96 -5.89 12.51
C ASN A 91 -0.55 -6.32 12.05
N TYR A 92 -0.25 -6.10 10.76
CA TYR A 92 1.06 -6.37 10.14
C TYR A 92 1.93 -5.11 10.00
N ALA A 93 1.68 -4.05 10.78
CA ALA A 93 2.52 -2.86 10.76
C ALA A 93 4.00 -3.24 11.03
N GLY A 94 4.89 -2.85 10.11
CA GLY A 94 6.32 -3.15 10.18
C GLY A 94 6.72 -4.55 9.70
N ASP A 95 5.78 -5.34 9.16
CA ASP A 95 6.11 -6.58 8.46
C ASP A 95 6.74 -6.24 7.11
N PRO A 96 7.94 -6.77 6.79
CA PRO A 96 8.59 -6.51 5.51
C PRO A 96 7.86 -7.17 4.33
N ARG A 97 7.03 -8.19 4.58
CA ARG A 97 6.26 -8.85 3.52
C ARG A 97 5.08 -7.99 3.11
N SER A 98 4.75 -8.06 1.82
CA SER A 98 3.61 -7.31 1.29
C SER A 98 2.29 -7.85 1.83
N ASN A 99 1.29 -6.97 1.95
CA ASN A 99 -0.08 -7.38 2.28
C ASN A 99 -0.63 -8.44 1.33
N ALA A 100 -0.22 -8.44 0.06
CA ALA A 100 -0.63 -9.45 -0.92
C ALA A 100 -0.07 -10.82 -0.56
N GLU A 101 1.24 -10.91 -0.35
CA GLU A 101 1.94 -12.15 0.04
C GLU A 101 1.35 -12.75 1.31
N ILE A 102 1.14 -11.94 2.36
CA ILE A 102 0.54 -12.36 3.62
C ILE A 102 -0.85 -12.97 3.42
N ASN A 103 -1.66 -12.36 2.55
CA ASN A 103 -2.99 -12.86 2.24
C ASN A 103 -2.95 -14.15 1.43
N THR A 104 -2.03 -14.27 0.47
CA THR A 104 -1.81 -15.50 -0.31
C THR A 104 -1.38 -16.67 0.59
N ILE A 105 -0.46 -16.44 1.54
CA ILE A 105 -0.09 -17.46 2.54
C ILE A 105 -1.31 -17.88 3.35
N GLY A 106 -2.12 -16.91 3.78
CA GLY A 106 -3.36 -17.16 4.50
C GLY A 106 -4.38 -17.99 3.73
N GLU A 107 -4.54 -17.72 2.43
CA GLU A 107 -5.43 -18.46 1.54
C GLU A 107 -4.93 -19.89 1.29
N GLN A 108 -3.63 -20.06 1.10
CA GLN A 108 -3.02 -21.37 0.84
C GLN A 108 -3.01 -22.28 2.08
N THR A 109 -2.76 -21.71 3.25
CA THR A 109 -2.58 -22.49 4.50
C THR A 109 -3.83 -22.55 5.37
N GLY A 110 -4.86 -21.75 5.06
CA GLY A 110 -6.00 -21.52 5.95
C GLY A 110 -5.65 -20.80 7.27
N HIS A 111 -4.40 -20.35 7.44
CA HIS A 111 -3.90 -19.71 8.64
C HIS A 111 -3.14 -18.43 8.31
N CYS A 112 -3.44 -17.36 9.02
CA CYS A 112 -2.72 -16.11 8.91
C CYS A 112 -1.35 -16.24 9.58
N PRO A 113 -0.25 -16.00 8.83
CA PRO A 113 1.09 -16.12 9.39
C PRO A 113 1.28 -15.08 10.51
N ALA A 114 2.13 -15.39 11.49
CA ALA A 114 2.54 -14.38 12.45
C ALA A 114 3.24 -13.20 11.73
N PRO A 115 3.03 -11.95 12.19
CA PRO A 115 3.78 -10.81 11.68
C PRO A 115 5.29 -11.02 11.89
N GLN A 116 6.06 -10.80 10.84
CA GLN A 116 7.51 -10.74 10.92
C GLN A 116 7.91 -9.34 11.35
N LYS A 117 8.89 -9.23 12.24
CA LYS A 117 9.51 -7.95 12.53
C LYS A 117 10.63 -7.74 11.52
N ALA A 118 10.70 -6.56 10.92
CA ALA A 118 11.92 -6.15 10.25
C ALA A 118 13.10 -6.38 11.22
N GLY A 119 14.18 -7.00 10.72
CA GLY A 119 15.36 -7.28 11.54
C GLY A 119 15.83 -6.01 12.24
N LYS A 120 16.35 -6.14 13.47
CA LYS A 120 16.93 -4.99 14.15
C LYS A 120 18.05 -4.43 13.24
N PRO A 121 18.04 -3.13 12.90
CA PRO A 121 19.11 -2.55 12.11
C PRO A 121 20.44 -2.84 12.80
N SER A 122 21.39 -3.33 12.00
CA SER A 122 22.74 -3.65 12.46
C SER A 122 23.55 -2.36 12.61
N GLY A 123 24.43 -2.32 13.60
CA GLY A 123 25.30 -1.17 13.86
C GLY A 123 24.78 -0.18 14.89
N THR A 124 25.40 0.99 14.92
CA THR A 124 25.18 2.03 15.94
C THR A 124 24.25 3.11 15.41
N PRO A 125 23.26 3.61 16.17
CA PRO A 125 22.43 4.72 15.72
C PRO A 125 23.25 5.93 15.29
N LYS A 126 22.93 6.45 14.10
CA LYS A 126 23.61 7.62 13.55
C LYS A 126 23.18 8.88 14.31
N LYS A 127 24.15 9.68 14.74
CA LYS A 127 23.86 10.98 15.37
C LYS A 127 23.37 11.99 14.31
N PRO A 128 22.32 12.78 14.59
CA PRO A 128 21.88 13.83 13.67
C PRO A 128 23.00 14.80 13.33
N GLY A 129 23.18 15.12 12.04
CA GLY A 129 24.22 16.04 11.57
C GLY A 129 25.65 15.52 11.62
N VAL A 130 25.88 14.27 12.04
CA VAL A 130 27.21 13.66 12.12
C VAL A 130 27.29 12.51 11.11
N SER A 131 28.35 12.48 10.31
CA SER A 131 28.63 11.35 9.40
C SER A 131 29.09 10.14 10.20
N CYS A 132 28.87 8.93 9.67
CA CYS A 132 29.24 7.72 10.39
C CYS A 132 30.74 7.61 10.62
N THR A 133 31.53 8.01 9.62
CA THR A 133 33.00 8.06 9.67
C THR A 133 33.56 9.09 10.65
N ASN A 134 32.75 10.05 11.11
CA ASN A 134 33.11 10.96 12.21
C ASN A 134 32.58 10.48 13.57
N GLN A 135 31.71 9.48 13.60
CA GLN A 135 31.11 8.93 14.81
C GLN A 135 31.83 7.66 15.29
N ILE A 136 32.31 6.83 14.37
CA ILE A 136 32.93 5.54 14.61
C ILE A 136 34.23 5.48 13.83
N ASP A 137 35.25 4.86 14.41
CA ASP A 137 36.50 4.58 13.73
C ASP A 137 36.33 3.37 12.80
N TYR A 138 36.49 3.60 11.49
CA TYR A 138 36.43 2.58 10.44
C TYR A 138 37.83 2.23 9.89
N ALA A 139 38.89 2.44 10.68
CA ALA A 139 40.22 2.01 10.28
C ALA A 139 40.24 0.52 9.89
N GLY A 140 40.71 0.23 8.68
CA GLY A 140 40.75 -1.13 8.14
C GLY A 140 39.39 -1.68 7.67
N ASP A 141 38.34 -0.84 7.58
CA ASP A 141 37.13 -1.20 6.85
C ASP A 141 37.41 -1.24 5.35
N THR A 142 36.85 -2.23 4.70
CA THR A 142 37.06 -2.53 3.29
C THR A 142 36.20 -1.64 2.39
N ARG A 143 35.11 -1.10 2.93
CA ARG A 143 34.20 -0.18 2.25
C ARG A 143 34.72 1.25 2.34
N SER A 144 34.37 2.05 1.33
CA SER A 144 34.76 3.45 1.32
C SER A 144 33.99 4.27 2.37
N ASN A 145 34.60 5.37 2.85
CA ASN A 145 33.94 6.31 3.74
C ASN A 145 32.61 6.85 3.18
N ALA A 146 32.54 7.06 1.87
CA ALA A 146 31.33 7.51 1.19
C ALA A 146 30.22 6.46 1.30
N GLU A 147 30.52 5.19 0.99
CA GLU A 147 29.58 4.09 1.11
C GLU A 147 29.06 3.92 2.55
N ILE A 148 29.96 3.93 3.53
CA ILE A 148 29.62 3.84 4.95
C ILE A 148 28.67 4.97 5.37
N ASN A 149 28.95 6.21 4.95
CA ASN A 149 28.10 7.35 5.24
C ASN A 149 26.73 7.22 4.53
N THR A 150 26.69 6.76 3.28
CA THR A 150 25.44 6.52 2.54
C THR A 150 24.57 5.47 3.24
N ILE A 151 25.14 4.36 3.70
CA ILE A 151 24.41 3.35 4.49
C ILE A 151 23.86 4.00 5.77
N GLY A 152 24.67 4.82 6.44
CA GLY A 152 24.28 5.59 7.61
C GLY A 152 23.07 6.51 7.38
N GLU A 153 23.08 7.27 6.29
CA GLU A 153 21.97 8.16 5.94
C GLU A 153 20.69 7.38 5.57
N GLN A 154 20.83 6.29 4.81
CA GLN A 154 19.68 5.50 4.36
C GLN A 154 19.01 4.71 5.48
N THR A 155 19.81 4.15 6.38
CA THR A 155 19.29 3.28 7.44
C THR A 155 19.04 4.02 8.75
N GLY A 156 19.67 5.17 8.97
CA GLY A 156 19.73 5.84 10.27
C GLY A 156 20.72 5.17 11.25
N TYR A 157 21.50 4.20 10.79
CA TYR A 157 22.47 3.46 11.59
C TYR A 157 23.81 3.38 10.87
N CYS A 158 24.87 3.72 11.60
CA CYS A 158 26.23 3.53 11.16
C CYS A 158 26.57 2.03 11.18
N PRO A 159 26.92 1.44 10.03
CA PRO A 159 27.09 0.00 9.92
C PRO A 159 28.24 -0.49 10.82
N PRO A 160 28.25 -1.77 11.22
CA PRO A 160 29.43 -2.34 11.89
C PRO A 160 30.66 -2.25 10.98
N VAL A 161 31.84 -2.15 11.59
CA VAL A 161 33.12 -2.22 10.88
C VAL A 161 33.30 -3.62 10.28
N GLN A 162 33.72 -3.71 9.03
CA GLN A 162 33.99 -4.96 8.31
C GLN A 162 35.50 -5.15 8.11
N HIS A 163 36.04 -6.29 8.52
CA HIS A 163 37.43 -6.68 8.25
C HIS A 163 37.46 -7.89 7.31
N HIS A 164 38.53 -8.01 6.52
CA HIS A 164 38.81 -9.21 5.72
C HIS A 164 39.40 -10.33 6.55
#